data_AF-A0A1F5GQK4-F1
#
_entry.id   AF-A0A1F5GQK4-F1
#
_cell.length_a   1.000
_cell.length_b   1.000
_cell.length_c   1.000
_cell.angle_alpha   90.00
_cell.angle_beta   90.00
_cell.angle_gamma   90.00
#
_symmetry.space_group_name_H-M   'P 1'
#
loop_
_entity.id
_entity.type
_entity.pdbx_description
1 polymer ?
#
loop_
_entity_poly.entity_id
_entity_poly.type
_entity_poly.pdbx_seq_one_letter_code
_entity_poly.pdbx_strand_id
1 'polypeptide(L)'
;MSNQDTEALRQKLEAMIVKELAEKLMAGEITGDRAKEIAKIVLDAVPENVTEVELIRTIAALDDKASELAGVVYRILSDKDEHEKSKKLDHLRNMIRNMQNV
;
A
#
# COMPACT_ATOMS: atom_id res chain seq x y z
N MET A 1 -13.17 10.64 4.53
CA MET A 1 -12.03 9.89 5.10
C MET A 1 -11.01 10.90 5.61
N SER A 2 -10.31 10.61 6.70
CA SER A 2 -9.50 11.60 7.42
C SER A 2 -8.05 11.57 6.95
N ASN A 3 -7.31 12.66 7.21
CA ASN A 3 -5.86 12.74 6.93
C ASN A 3 -5.06 11.61 7.61
N GLN A 4 -5.60 11.03 8.69
CA GLN A 4 -4.96 9.93 9.45
C GLN A 4 -4.93 8.61 8.67
N ASP A 5 -5.95 8.34 7.84
CA ASP A 5 -6.01 7.10 7.04
C ASP A 5 -4.93 7.09 5.95
N THR A 6 -4.59 8.27 5.41
CA THR A 6 -3.58 8.44 4.37
C THR A 6 -2.16 8.28 4.92
N GLU A 7 -1.89 8.90 6.07
CA GLU A 7 -0.59 8.78 6.76
C GLU A 7 -0.33 7.35 7.22
N ALA A 8 -1.36 6.66 7.74
CA ALA A 8 -1.25 5.24 8.11
C ALA A 8 -0.91 4.35 6.89
N LEU A 9 -1.52 4.63 5.73
CA LEU A 9 -1.22 3.90 4.50
C LEU A 9 0.22 4.12 4.02
N ARG A 10 0.70 5.37 4.09
CA ARG A 10 2.09 5.72 3.78
C ARG A 10 3.07 4.98 4.69
N GLN A 11 2.86 5.03 6.01
CA GLN A 11 3.73 4.34 6.97
C GLN A 11 3.75 2.82 6.74
N LYS A 12 2.58 2.23 6.44
CA LYS A 12 2.49 0.81 6.08
C LYS A 12 3.32 0.49 4.83
N LEU A 13 3.21 1.31 3.79
CA LEU A 13 4.00 1.17 2.56
C LEU A 13 5.50 1.23 2.86
N GLU A 14 5.97 2.27 3.55
CA GLU A 14 7.37 2.45 3.91
C GLU A 14 7.91 1.25 4.69
N ALA A 15 7.17 0.77 5.70
CA ALA A 15 7.56 -0.40 6.49
C ALA A 15 7.65 -1.69 5.65
N MET A 16 6.71 -1.91 4.74
CA MET A 16 6.73 -3.08 3.86
C MET A 16 7.90 -3.04 2.86
N ILE A 17 8.19 -1.85 2.32
CA ILE A 17 9.32 -1.65 1.40
C ILE A 17 10.65 -1.88 2.12
N VAL A 18 10.83 -1.30 3.31
CA VAL A 18 12.06 -1.51 4.11
C VAL A 18 12.26 -2.99 4.41
N LYS A 19 11.19 -3.70 4.80
CA LYS A 19 11.25 -5.14 5.05
C LYS A 19 11.65 -5.92 3.79
N GLU A 20 11.02 -5.65 2.66
CA GLU A 20 11.31 -6.32 1.39
C GLU A 20 12.76 -6.08 0.95
N LEU A 21 13.24 -4.84 1.02
CA LEU A 21 14.61 -4.50 0.69
C LEU A 21 15.61 -5.21 1.60
N ALA A 22 15.34 -5.29 2.90
CA ALA A 22 16.17 -6.02 3.84
C ALA A 22 16.24 -7.52 3.52
N GLU A 23 15.09 -8.14 3.22
CA GLU A 23 15.02 -9.56 2.82
C GLU A 23 15.81 -9.82 1.53
N LYS A 24 15.64 -8.97 0.51
CA LYS A 24 16.37 -9.07 -0.76
C LYS A 24 17.87 -8.83 -0.62
N LEU A 25 18.29 -7.92 0.24
CA LEU A 25 19.70 -7.69 0.56
C LEU A 25 20.32 -8.91 1.25
N MET A 26 19.64 -9.48 2.26
CA MET A 26 20.12 -10.67 2.97
C MET A 26 20.19 -11.89 2.06
N ALA A 27 19.27 -12.02 1.11
CA ALA A 27 19.28 -13.08 0.10
C ALA A 27 20.31 -12.87 -1.01
N GLY A 28 20.94 -11.69 -1.10
CA GLY A 28 21.85 -11.34 -2.19
C GLY A 28 21.15 -11.11 -3.53
N GLU A 29 19.83 -10.92 -3.55
CA GLU A 29 19.04 -10.63 -4.75
C GLU A 29 19.27 -9.21 -5.27
N ILE A 30 19.60 -8.28 -4.38
CA ILE A 30 19.94 -6.89 -4.70
C ILE A 30 21.23 -6.47 -3.98
N THR A 31 21.92 -5.47 -4.54
CA THR A 31 23.07 -4.83 -3.90
C THR A 31 22.64 -3.71 -2.97
N GLY A 32 23.54 -3.28 -2.07
CA GLY A 32 23.32 -2.10 -1.22
C GLY A 32 23.04 -0.83 -2.03
N ASP A 33 23.75 -0.66 -3.15
CA ASP A 33 23.53 0.48 -4.05
C ASP A 33 22.15 0.45 -4.70
N ARG A 34 21.70 -0.74 -5.14
CA ARG A 34 20.37 -0.91 -5.72
C ARG A 34 19.27 -0.69 -4.67
N ALA A 35 19.45 -1.18 -3.45
CA ALA A 35 18.51 -0.94 -2.36
C ALA A 35 18.39 0.57 -2.03
N LYS A 36 19.50 1.30 -2.05
CA LYS A 36 19.53 2.76 -1.87
C LYS A 36 18.81 3.49 -3.00
N GLU A 37 18.98 3.04 -4.24
CA GLU A 37 18.28 3.58 -5.40
C GLU A 37 16.77 3.37 -5.29
N ILE A 38 16.32 2.17 -4.93
CA ILE A 38 14.90 1.86 -4.74
C ILE A 38 14.31 2.70 -3.60
N ALA A 39 15.01 2.83 -2.47
CA ALA A 39 14.57 3.69 -1.37
C ALA A 39 14.38 5.14 -1.82
N LYS A 40 15.28 5.65 -2.66
CA LYS A 40 15.16 7.00 -3.23
C LYS A 40 13.95 7.13 -4.15
N ILE A 41 13.72 6.16 -5.04
CA ILE A 41 12.55 6.13 -5.93
C ILE A 41 11.26 6.24 -5.12
N VAL A 42 11.18 5.51 -4.00
CA VAL A 42 9.99 5.48 -3.13
C VAL A 42 9.79 6.82 -2.44
N LEU A 43 10.83 7.38 -1.84
CA LEU A 43 10.78 8.69 -1.19
C LEU A 43 10.39 9.81 -2.17
N ASP A 44 10.93 9.78 -3.39
CA ASP A 44 10.62 10.76 -4.43
C ASP A 44 9.18 10.59 -4.96
N ALA A 45 8.65 9.37 -4.94
CA ALA A 45 7.33 9.05 -5.47
C ALA A 45 6.20 9.34 -4.47
N VAL A 46 6.46 9.31 -3.16
CA VAL A 46 5.43 9.41 -2.10
C VAL A 46 5.59 10.72 -1.30
N PRO A 47 5.03 11.85 -1.79
CA PRO A 47 5.03 13.11 -1.04
C PRO A 47 4.14 13.03 0.21
N GLU A 48 4.47 13.84 1.22
CA GLU A 48 3.75 13.85 2.51
C GLU A 48 2.32 14.42 2.44
N ASN A 49 2.01 15.21 1.40
CA ASN A 49 0.75 15.95 1.25
C ASN A 49 -0.11 15.46 0.07
N VAL A 50 -0.16 14.15 -0.15
CA VAL A 50 -1.00 13.57 -1.21
C VAL A 50 -2.33 13.08 -0.66
N THR A 51 -3.36 13.08 -1.51
CA THR A 51 -4.61 12.39 -1.18
C THR A 51 -4.42 10.88 -1.23
N GLU A 52 -5.29 10.14 -0.54
CA GLU A 52 -5.27 8.67 -0.59
C GLU A 52 -5.37 8.12 -2.02
N VAL A 53 -6.18 8.74 -2.89
CA VAL A 53 -6.35 8.32 -4.29
C VAL A 53 -5.06 8.50 -5.07
N GLU A 54 -4.36 9.61 -4.86
CA GLU A 54 -3.05 9.86 -5.46
C GLU A 54 -2.01 8.88 -4.90
N LEU A 55 -2.02 8.62 -3.60
CA LEU A 55 -1.13 7.66 -2.96
C LEU A 55 -1.29 6.24 -3.55
N ILE A 56 -2.52 5.77 -3.76
CA ILE A 56 -2.78 4.47 -4.41
C ILE A 56 -2.22 4.45 -5.82
N ARG A 57 -2.45 5.51 -6.61
CA ARG A 57 -1.95 5.58 -7.99
C ARG A 57 -0.43 5.58 -8.03
N THR A 58 0.21 6.30 -7.11
CA THR A 58 1.65 6.28 -6.94
C THR A 58 2.13 4.88 -6.59
N ILE A 59 1.51 4.22 -5.61
CA ILE A 59 1.87 2.85 -5.20
C ILE A 59 1.78 1.90 -6.39
N ALA A 60 0.71 1.99 -7.18
CA ALA A 60 0.50 1.14 -8.35
C ALA A 60 1.51 1.38 -9.49
N ALA A 61 2.29 2.46 -9.45
CA ALA A 61 3.33 2.77 -10.44
C ALA A 61 4.75 2.61 -9.89
N LEU A 62 4.90 2.11 -8.66
CA LEU A 62 6.23 1.90 -8.04
C LEU A 62 6.96 0.72 -8.66
N ASP A 63 6.24 -0.34 -9.03
CA ASP A 63 6.80 -1.53 -9.67
C ASP A 63 7.32 -1.27 -11.09
N ASP A 64 6.69 -0.36 -11.83
CA ASP A 64 7.20 0.14 -13.12
C ASP A 64 8.58 0.80 -12.99
N LYS A 65 8.83 1.49 -11.86
CA LYS A 65 10.10 2.18 -11.58
C LYS A 65 11.13 1.27 -10.89
N ALA A 66 10.64 0.30 -10.12
CA ALA A 66 11.44 -0.65 -9.36
C ALA A 66 10.70 -1.99 -9.30
N SER A 67 10.94 -2.84 -10.29
CA SER A 67 10.33 -4.18 -10.42
C SER A 67 10.42 -5.05 -9.17
N GLU A 68 11.45 -4.82 -8.36
CA GLU A 68 11.70 -5.48 -7.08
C GLU A 68 10.61 -5.20 -6.04
N LEU A 69 9.83 -4.13 -6.23
CA LEU A 69 8.71 -3.76 -5.37
C LEU A 69 7.37 -4.39 -5.77
N ALA A 70 7.29 -5.11 -6.90
CA ALA A 70 6.03 -5.67 -7.40
C ALA A 70 5.26 -6.49 -6.35
N GLY A 71 5.98 -7.30 -5.56
CA GLY A 71 5.36 -8.09 -4.48
C GLY A 71 4.82 -7.25 -3.33
N VAL A 72 5.41 -6.09 -3.04
CA VAL A 72 4.93 -5.15 -2.03
C VAL A 72 3.71 -4.38 -2.54
N VAL A 73 3.79 -3.86 -3.76
CA VAL A 73 2.69 -3.15 -4.44
C VAL A 73 1.45 -4.02 -4.48
N TYR A 74 1.58 -5.26 -4.96
CA TYR A 74 0.47 -6.20 -5.04
C TYR A 74 -0.20 -6.46 -3.68
N ARG A 75 0.59 -6.70 -2.62
CA ARG A 75 0.06 -6.96 -1.27
C ARG A 75 -0.74 -5.77 -0.74
N ILE A 76 -0.22 -4.55 -0.89
CA ILE A 76 -0.90 -3.35 -0.38
C ILE A 76 -2.22 -3.10 -1.11
N LEU A 77 -2.22 -3.22 -2.44
CA LEU A 77 -3.42 -3.02 -3.24
C LEU A 77 -4.47 -4.12 -2.95
N SER A 78 -4.02 -5.38 -2.79
CA SER A 78 -4.90 -6.50 -2.45
C SER A 78 -5.54 -6.34 -1.07
N ASP A 79 -4.76 -5.98 -0.04
CA ASP A 79 -5.25 -5.72 1.32
C ASP A 79 -6.31 -4.61 1.32
N LYS A 80 -6.09 -3.56 0.50
CA LYS A 80 -7.03 -2.46 0.37
C LYS A 80 -8.35 -2.89 -0.27
N ASP A 81 -8.27 -3.62 -1.37
CA ASP A 81 -9.44 -4.14 -2.08
C ASP A 81 -10.26 -5.08 -1.20
N GLU A 82 -9.61 -5.95 -0.43
CA GLU A 82 -10.27 -6.86 0.51
C GLU A 82 -10.96 -6.09 1.64
N HIS A 83 -10.30 -5.09 2.21
CA HIS A 83 -10.89 -4.24 3.26
C HIS A 83 -12.12 -3.47 2.76
N GLU A 84 -12.08 -2.94 1.53
CA GLU A 84 -13.21 -2.24 0.94
C GLU A 84 -14.37 -3.19 0.58
N LYS A 85 -14.08 -4.41 0.10
CA LYS A 85 -15.10 -5.45 -0.11
C LYS A 85 -15.78 -5.83 1.21
N SER A 86 -14.99 -6.03 2.27
CA SER A 86 -15.51 -6.38 3.60
C SER A 86 -16.45 -5.31 4.15
N LYS A 87 -16.04 -4.03 4.10
CA LYS A 87 -16.89 -2.90 4.51
C LYS A 87 -18.22 -2.85 3.76
N LYS A 88 -18.21 -3.07 2.44
CA LYS A 88 -19.43 -3.10 1.61
C LYS A 88 -20.36 -4.25 2.00
N LEU A 89 -19.81 -5.43 2.26
CA LEU A 89 -20.59 -6.58 2.72
C LEU A 89 -21.23 -6.34 4.10
N ASP A 90 -20.50 -5.73 5.02
CA ASP A 90 -21.01 -5.41 6.34
C ASP A 90 -22.10 -4.33 6.28
N HIS A 91 -21.93 -3.34 5.40
CA HIS A 91 -22.97 -2.34 5.14
C HIS A 91 -24.26 -2.99 4.59
N LEU A 92 -24.15 -3.88 3.60
CA LEU A 92 -25.28 -4.63 3.05
C LEU A 92 -25.96 -5.49 4.12
N ARG A 93 -25.20 -6.22 4.94
CA ARG A 93 -25.74 -7.02 6.05
C ARG A 93 -26.50 -6.17 7.06
N ASN A 94 -25.99 -4.98 7.38
CA ASN A 94 -26.65 -4.05 8.29
C ASN A 94 -27.96 -3.51 7.68
N MET A 95 -27.98 -3.20 6.38
CA MET A 95 -29.21 -2.78 5.68
C MET A 95 -30.28 -3.88 5.73
N ILE A 96 -29.91 -5.14 5.41
CA ILE A 96 -30.84 -6.28 5.44
C ILE A 96 -31.40 -6.46 6.86
N ARG A 97 -30.55 -6.43 7.89
CA ARG A 97 -30.99 -6.53 9.30
C ARG A 97 -31.94 -5.40 9.69
N ASN A 98 -31.67 -4.18 9.25
CA ASN A 98 -32.53 -3.03 9.55
C ASN A 98 -33.89 -3.14 8.85
N MET A 99 -33.97 -3.74 7.65
CA MET A 99 -35.24 -3.98 6.94
C MET A 99 -36.07 -5.12 7.52
N GLN A 100 -35.46 -6.09 8.21
CA GLN A 100 -36.16 -7.21 8.86
C GLN A 100 -36.72 -6.86 10.25
N ASN A 101 -36.27 -5.75 10.84
CA ASN A 101 -36.73 -5.24 12.14
C ASN A 101 -37.80 -4.14 12.01
N VAL A 102 -38.42 -4.01 10.83
CA VAL A 102 -39.57 -3.13 10.52
C VAL A 102 -40.76 -3.99 10.16
#